data_AF-A0A6M0C2A5-F1
#
_entry.id   AF-A0A6M0C2A5-F1
#
_cell.length_a   1.000
_cell.length_b   1.000
_cell.length_c   1.000
_cell.angle_alpha   90.00
_cell.angle_beta   90.00
_cell.angle_gamma   90.00
#
_symmetry.space_group_name_H-M   'P 1'
#
loop_
_entity.id
_entity.type
_entity.pdbx_description
1 polymer ?
#
loop_
_entity_poly.entity_id
_entity_poly.type
_entity_poly.pdbx_seq_one_letter_code
_entity_poly.pdbx_strand_id
1 'polypeptide(L)'
;MTKSSSSKGRLVWNHSTHIDGLIPVLEKLSETEGIQTVTPGRLSSAKSNIPHLKLRVSVPIRGGYKVVARNGKAVQEVFLVTTLTQKELEGAIAKLLS
;
A
#
# COMPACT_ATOMS: atom_id res chain seq x y z
N MET A 1 -22.34 -25.22 5.23
CA MET A 1 -22.08 -24.01 6.04
C MET A 1 -20.86 -23.30 5.46
N THR A 2 -21.07 -22.34 4.57
CA THR A 2 -20.01 -21.55 3.92
C THR A 2 -19.54 -20.47 4.88
N LYS A 3 -18.38 -20.68 5.51
CA LYS A 3 -17.69 -19.62 6.27
C LYS A 3 -17.12 -18.63 5.23
N SER A 4 -17.89 -17.60 4.89
CA SER A 4 -17.34 -16.38 4.29
C SER A 4 -16.61 -15.63 5.41
N SER A 5 -15.40 -16.07 5.75
CA SER A 5 -14.47 -15.22 6.48
C SER A 5 -13.76 -14.38 5.43
N SER A 6 -14.28 -13.19 5.14
CA SER A 6 -13.46 -12.14 4.55
C SER A 6 -12.33 -11.87 5.55
N SER A 7 -11.23 -12.60 5.43
CA SER A 7 -10.07 -12.41 6.27
C SER A 7 -9.40 -11.14 5.79
N LYS A 8 -9.69 -10.02 6.45
CA LYS A 8 -8.97 -8.77 6.25
C LYS A 8 -7.47 -9.06 6.31
N GLY A 9 -6.73 -8.57 5.33
CA GLY A 9 -5.27 -8.57 5.35
C GLY A 9 -4.73 -7.82 6.57
N ARG A 10 -3.53 -8.17 6.99
CA ARG A 10 -2.88 -7.57 8.16
C ARG A 10 -2.18 -6.26 7.79
N LEU A 11 -2.59 -5.13 8.35
CA LEU A 11 -1.78 -3.91 8.37
C LEU A 11 -0.78 -3.99 9.54
N VAL A 12 0.52 -3.92 9.25
CA VAL A 12 1.57 -3.94 10.27
C VAL A 12 1.81 -2.52 10.79
N TRP A 13 1.46 -2.28 12.05
CA TRP A 13 1.80 -1.05 12.75
C TRP A 13 3.25 -1.10 13.22
N ASN A 14 4.04 -0.14 12.76
CA ASN A 14 5.38 0.12 13.26
C ASN A 14 5.41 1.51 13.92
N HIS A 15 6.50 1.82 14.64
CA HIS A 15 6.71 3.15 15.21
C HIS A 15 7.19 4.18 14.16
N SER A 16 7.06 3.89 12.86
CA SER A 16 7.53 4.81 11.82
C SER A 16 6.58 5.98 11.67
N THR A 17 7.14 7.13 11.32
CA THR A 17 6.36 8.25 10.78
C THR A 17 5.76 7.85 9.43
N HIS A 18 4.48 8.17 9.22
CA HIS A 18 3.79 7.92 7.95
C HIS A 18 3.58 9.22 7.20
N ILE A 19 3.64 9.19 5.87
CA ILE A 19 3.29 10.36 5.08
C ILE A 19 1.80 10.68 5.22
N ASP A 20 1.47 11.97 5.15
CA ASP A 20 0.09 12.44 5.34
C ASP A 20 -0.87 11.77 4.34
N GLY A 21 -1.99 11.27 4.88
CA GLY A 21 -3.04 10.59 4.13
C GLY A 21 -2.75 9.12 3.79
N LEU A 22 -1.57 8.57 4.11
CA LEU A 22 -1.23 7.19 3.74
C LEU A 22 -1.99 6.13 4.55
N ILE A 23 -2.08 6.29 5.88
CA ILE A 23 -2.69 5.28 6.76
C ILE A 23 -4.12 4.89 6.32
N PRO A 24 -5.05 5.83 6.06
CA PRO A 24 -6.40 5.47 5.60
C PRO A 24 -6.42 4.67 4.29
N VAL A 25 -5.44 4.90 3.39
CA VAL A 25 -5.32 4.14 2.15
C VAL A 25 -4.81 2.72 2.44
N LEU A 26 -3.85 2.57 3.35
CA LEU A 26 -3.31 1.25 3.73
C LEU A 26 -4.34 0.39 4.46
N GLU A 27 -5.17 0.99 5.31
CA GLU A 27 -6.28 0.30 5.96
C GLU A 27 -7.26 -0.24 4.92
N LYS A 28 -7.70 0.58 3.97
CA LYS A 28 -8.59 0.14 2.88
C LYS A 28 -7.93 -0.90 1.96
N LEU A 29 -6.64 -0.78 1.68
CA LEU A 29 -5.89 -1.81 0.94
C LEU A 29 -5.89 -3.14 1.71
N SER A 30 -5.72 -3.11 3.03
CA SER A 30 -5.76 -4.34 3.84
C SER A 30 -7.12 -5.04 3.80
N GLU A 31 -8.20 -4.33 3.46
CA GLU A 31 -9.54 -4.90 3.29
C GLU A 31 -9.79 -5.47 1.89
N THR A 32 -8.86 -5.26 0.94
CA THR A 32 -8.99 -5.77 -0.43
C THR A 32 -8.73 -7.27 -0.47
N GLU A 33 -9.62 -8.01 -1.13
CA GLU A 33 -9.45 -9.46 -1.32
C GLU A 33 -8.12 -9.77 -2.04
N GLY A 34 -7.42 -10.79 -1.57
CA GLY A 34 -6.10 -11.17 -2.09
C GLY A 34 -4.94 -10.38 -1.48
N ILE A 35 -5.17 -9.34 -0.67
CA ILE A 35 -4.12 -8.70 0.14
C ILE A 35 -4.00 -9.42 1.48
N GLN A 36 -2.81 -9.92 1.79
CA GLN A 36 -2.55 -10.69 3.01
C GLN A 36 -1.86 -9.85 4.07
N THR A 37 -0.89 -9.02 3.67
CA THR A 37 -0.15 -8.16 4.59
C THR A 37 0.24 -6.87 3.90
N VAL A 38 0.09 -5.75 4.62
CA VAL A 38 0.53 -4.41 4.23
C VAL A 38 1.52 -3.95 5.29
N THR A 39 2.76 -3.68 4.88
CA THR A 39 3.84 -3.29 5.80
C THR A 39 4.42 -1.94 5.37
N PRO A 40 4.18 -0.86 6.13
CA PRO A 40 4.87 0.40 5.94
C PRO A 40 6.37 0.22 6.15
N GLY A 41 7.16 0.79 5.25
CA GLY A 41 8.62 0.72 5.24
C GLY A 41 9.26 2.09 5.48
N ARG A 42 10.47 2.24 4.93
CA ARG A 42 11.32 3.42 5.13
C ARG A 42 10.65 4.68 4.60
N LEU A 43 10.69 5.74 5.41
CA LEU A 43 10.41 7.12 5.00
C LEU A 43 11.71 7.81 4.56
N SER A 44 11.63 8.57 3.47
CA SER A 44 12.74 9.36 2.91
C SER A 44 12.20 10.59 2.18
N SER A 45 13.10 11.42 1.65
CA SER A 45 12.76 12.62 0.90
C SER A 45 13.15 12.50 -0.58
N ALA A 46 12.33 13.08 -1.45
CA ALA A 46 12.59 13.24 -2.87
C ALA A 46 12.99 14.69 -3.21
N LYS A 47 13.68 14.84 -4.34
CA LYS A 47 14.01 16.15 -4.90
C LYS A 47 12.78 16.88 -5.45
N SER A 48 11.88 16.15 -6.11
CA SER A 48 10.68 16.71 -6.74
C SER A 48 9.45 16.64 -5.81
N ASN A 49 8.60 17.65 -5.94
CA ASN A 49 7.32 17.74 -5.22
C ASN A 49 6.21 17.00 -5.97
N ILE A 50 5.34 16.28 -5.24
CA ILE A 50 4.07 15.77 -5.75
C ILE A 50 2.94 16.36 -4.91
N PRO A 51 1.98 17.10 -5.50
CA PRO A 51 0.98 17.86 -4.73
C PRO A 51 -0.08 16.98 -4.04
N HIS A 52 -0.27 15.74 -4.48
CA HIS A 52 -1.28 14.83 -3.95
C HIS A 52 -0.65 13.46 -3.65
N LEU A 53 -1.26 12.72 -2.72
CA LEU A 53 -0.83 11.36 -2.41
C LEU A 53 -0.89 10.49 -3.67
N LYS A 54 0.25 9.88 -4.03
CA LYS A 54 0.36 8.92 -5.11
C LYS A 54 1.00 7.64 -4.61
N LEU A 55 0.41 6.50 -4.91
CA LEU A 55 1.00 5.18 -4.69
C LEU A 55 1.32 4.56 -6.05
N ARG A 56 2.53 4.06 -6.21
CA ARG A 56 2.99 3.38 -7.44
C ARG A 56 3.53 2.00 -7.09
N VAL A 57 3.07 0.96 -7.81
CA VAL A 57 3.72 -0.36 -7.79
C VAL A 57 5.10 -0.24 -8.43
N SER A 58 6.14 -0.63 -7.69
CA SER A 58 7.55 -0.40 -8.06
C SER A 58 8.19 -1.66 -8.63
N VAL A 59 8.31 -2.70 -7.81
CA VAL A 59 9.02 -3.95 -8.18
C VAL A 59 8.31 -5.14 -7.51
N PRO A 60 8.33 -6.33 -8.15
CA PRO A 60 7.91 -7.56 -7.48
C PRO A 60 8.86 -7.87 -6.32
N ILE A 61 8.32 -8.47 -5.27
CA ILE A 61 9.05 -9.07 -4.15
C ILE A 61 8.56 -10.52 -3.97
N ARG A 62 9.17 -11.27 -3.05
CA ARG A 62 8.70 -12.61 -2.73
C ARG A 62 7.26 -12.54 -2.18
N GLY A 63 6.31 -13.07 -2.95
CA GLY A 63 4.90 -13.14 -2.56
C GLY A 63 4.12 -11.82 -2.66
N GLY A 64 4.61 -10.84 -3.41
CA GLY A 64 3.83 -9.62 -3.68
C GLY A 64 4.66 -8.49 -4.29
N TYR A 65 4.46 -7.25 -3.85
CA TYR A 65 5.06 -6.06 -4.47
C TYR A 65 5.58 -5.04 -3.46
N LYS A 66 6.64 -4.32 -3.85
CA LYS A 66 6.99 -3.03 -3.27
C LYS A 66 6.15 -1.94 -3.95
N VAL A 67 5.48 -1.13 -3.14
CA VAL A 67 4.80 0.10 -3.53
C VAL A 67 5.56 1.29 -2.97
N VAL A 68 5.58 2.39 -3.72
CA VAL A 68 6.17 3.66 -3.28
C VAL A 68 5.05 4.67 -3.17
N ALA A 69 4.80 5.13 -1.95
CA ALA A 69 3.87 6.21 -1.65
C ALA A 69 4.63 7.54 -1.63
N ARG A 70 4.06 8.58 -2.23
CA ARG A 70 4.63 9.94 -2.28
C ARG A 70 3.57 10.97 -1.98
N ASN A 71 3.90 11.95 -1.15
CA ASN A 71 3.10 13.15 -0.91
C ASN A 71 4.05 14.30 -0.56
N GLY A 72 3.92 15.43 -1.24
CA GLY A 72 4.88 16.51 -1.19
C GLY A 72 6.27 16.05 -1.66
N LYS A 73 7.29 16.31 -0.84
CA LYS A 73 8.65 15.76 -0.99
C LYS A 73 8.86 14.45 -0.23
N ALA A 74 7.87 13.94 0.49
CA ALA A 74 8.00 12.72 1.25
C ALA A 74 7.82 11.48 0.35
N VAL A 75 8.59 10.44 0.65
CA VAL A 75 8.57 9.14 -0.03
C VAL A 75 8.56 8.05 1.02
N GLN A 76 7.58 7.16 0.98
CA GLN A 76 7.51 6.01 1.86
C GLN A 76 7.36 4.72 1.08
N GLU A 77 8.20 3.75 1.39
CA GLU A 77 8.05 2.40 0.85
C GLU A 77 6.92 1.68 1.59
N VAL A 78 6.19 0.82 0.88
CA VAL A 78 5.16 -0.06 1.43
C VAL A 78 5.36 -1.42 0.79
N PHE A 79 5.42 -2.47 1.58
CA PHE A 79 5.56 -3.85 1.10
C PHE A 79 4.23 -4.56 1.25
N LEU A 80 3.72 -5.13 0.17
CA LEU A 80 2.49 -5.90 0.17
C LEU A 80 2.79 -7.36 -0.11
N VAL A 81 2.27 -8.25 0.72
CA VAL A 81 2.12 -9.68 0.41
C VAL A 81 0.72 -9.87 -0.15
N THR A 82 0.62 -10.36 -1.38
CA THR A 82 -0.65 -10.43 -2.11
C THR A 82 -0.61 -11.50 -3.19
N THR A 83 -1.78 -12.05 -3.50
CA THR A 83 -2.01 -12.93 -4.66
C THR A 83 -2.45 -12.16 -5.90
N LEU A 84 -2.72 -10.86 -5.78
CA LEU A 84 -3.10 -10.00 -6.90
C LEU A 84 -1.94 -9.89 -7.90
N THR A 85 -2.27 -9.87 -9.18
CA THR A 85 -1.33 -9.43 -10.21
C THR A 85 -1.01 -7.95 -10.06
N GLN A 86 0.10 -7.50 -10.66
CA GLN A 86 0.46 -6.08 -10.66
C GLN A 86 -0.68 -5.19 -11.17
N LYS A 87 -1.36 -5.59 -12.25
CA LYS A 87 -2.46 -4.82 -12.85
C LYS A 87 -3.67 -4.72 -11.91
N GLU A 88 -4.00 -5.79 -11.21
CA GLU A 88 -5.10 -5.79 -10.24
C GLU A 88 -4.76 -4.92 -9.03
N LEU A 89 -3.52 -4.99 -8.53
CA LEU A 89 -3.06 -4.14 -7.43
C LEU A 89 -3.05 -2.66 -7.83
N GLU A 90 -2.57 -2.33 -9.03
CA GLU A 90 -2.63 -0.96 -9.58
C GLU A 90 -4.08 -0.47 -9.69
N GLY A 91 -5.00 -1.33 -10.15
CA GLY A 91 -6.42 -1.03 -10.22
C GLY A 91 -7.06 -0.81 -8.84
N ALA A 92 -6.70 -1.62 -7.84
CA ALA A 92 -7.16 -1.45 -6.47
C ALA A 92 -6.66 -0.12 -5.87
N ILE A 93 -5.39 0.20 -6.06
CA ILE A 93 -4.80 1.47 -5.62
C ILE A 93 -5.49 2.66 -6.30
N ALA A 94 -5.73 2.59 -7.61
CA ALA A 94 -6.38 3.67 -8.35
C ALA A 94 -7.78 3.98 -7.83
N LYS A 95 -8.58 2.95 -7.50
CA LYS A 95 -9.93 3.10 -6.92
C LYS A 95 -9.95 3.77 -5.54
N LEU A 96 -8.85 3.68 -4.80
CA LEU A 96 -8.74 4.26 -3.45
C LEU A 96 -8.25 5.70 -3.47
N LEU A 97 -7.62 6.12 -4.56
CA LEU A 97 -7.06 7.46 -4.76
C LEU A 97 -7.91 8.35 -5.67
N SER A 98 -8.98 7.79 -6.26
CA SER A 98 -9.98 8.49 -7.09
C SER A 98 -10.98 9.27 -6.27
#